data_AF-A0A6N2MJ16-F1
#
_entry.id   AF-A0A6N2MJ16-F1
#
_cell.length_a   1.000
_cell.length_b   1.000
_cell.length_c   1.000
_cell.angle_alpha   90.00
_cell.angle_beta   90.00
_cell.angle_gamma   90.00
#
_symmetry.space_group_name_H-M   'P 1'
#
loop_
_entity.id
_entity.type
_entity.pdbx_description
1 polymer ?
#
loop_
_entity_poly.entity_id
_entity_poly.type
_entity_poly.pdbx_seq_one_letter_code
_entity_poly.pdbx_strand_id
1 'polypeptide(L)'
;MLSLLFLLLLTQGNLSMSEQLPQNIFILAGQSNMAGRGGVANNTKNGIPSWDGIVPAQCQPNPSILRLSASLTWVLAHEPLHADIDYNKTSGVGPGMPFANAVLTRVPNFGSIGLVPCAIGGTAIREWAKGGFLYDQLVRRTQFALQSGGVIRAMLWYQGESDTEIREDADAYKGRLSRFFIDLRADLGYPTLPIIQVALASGEGPYVEIVRNAQLGINLPDVQCVDAIGLPLEPDRVHLTTPAQVQLGETLTDAFLQSLPNPIHITNYSSRRFSNLMSHFFIGPLLRFALLLVAFTLAANVAKDIFILAGQSNMAGRGGVVHGKWDGNVPPECRPNPSTLRLSAKLTWEEAQEPLHADIDVGKTCGIGPGMAFVDGLRANGSRTGVVGLVPCAAGGTKIRKWARGTRLYRQLVSRAGESVKDGGAIRAILWYQGESDTVTKEDADAYRGNMETLITNLRTDLNEPSLPVIQVALASGEGKFIEIVRRSQLAINLPNVKCVDAKGLALQTDNLHLTTMSQVHLGFKLA
;
A
#
# COMPACT_ATOMS: atom_id res chain seq x y z
N MET A 1 62.26 -3.52 -0.48
CA MET A 1 61.30 -4.65 -0.63
C MET A 1 60.54 -4.89 0.67
N LEU A 2 59.72 -3.94 1.13
CA LEU A 2 58.80 -4.17 2.26
C LEU A 2 57.48 -3.39 2.15
N SER A 3 57.29 -2.57 1.10
CA SER A 3 56.07 -1.76 0.92
C SER A 3 55.08 -2.33 -0.10
N LEU A 4 55.44 -3.38 -0.85
CA LEU A 4 54.55 -4.00 -1.84
C LEU A 4 53.74 -5.20 -1.31
N LEU A 5 54.08 -5.74 -0.13
CA LEU A 5 53.34 -6.88 0.44
C LEU A 5 52.10 -6.48 1.24
N PHE A 6 51.98 -5.20 1.66
CA PHE A 6 50.84 -4.74 2.45
C PHE A 6 49.63 -4.29 1.60
N LEU A 7 49.84 -4.03 0.31
CA LEU A 7 48.77 -3.61 -0.61
C LEU A 7 48.03 -4.79 -1.29
N LEU A 8 48.55 -6.01 -1.16
CA LEU A 8 47.93 -7.25 -1.68
C LEU A 8 47.12 -8.03 -0.63
N LEU A 9 47.11 -7.58 0.62
CA LEU A 9 46.34 -8.18 1.73
C LEU A 9 45.06 -7.40 2.09
N LEU A 10 44.77 -6.27 1.42
CA LEU A 10 43.55 -5.48 1.62
C LEU A 10 42.50 -5.62 0.51
N THR A 11 42.74 -6.50 -0.48
CA THR A 11 41.76 -6.80 -1.54
C THR A 11 41.04 -8.14 -1.35
N GLN A 12 41.27 -8.84 -0.25
CA GLN A 12 40.52 -10.04 0.14
C GLN A 12 39.78 -9.81 1.45
N GLY A 13 38.74 -8.97 1.40
CA GLY A 13 37.96 -8.65 2.59
C GLY A 13 36.66 -7.91 2.31
N ASN A 14 36.13 -8.01 1.11
CA ASN A 14 34.72 -7.76 0.85
C ASN A 14 34.28 -8.85 -0.14
N LEU A 15 34.10 -10.06 0.39
CA LEU A 15 33.02 -10.89 -0.15
C LEU A 15 31.77 -10.04 0.04
N SER A 16 31.39 -9.33 -1.02
CA SER A 16 29.99 -9.01 -1.26
C SER A 16 29.27 -10.34 -1.08
N MET A 17 28.61 -10.52 0.06
CA MET A 17 27.56 -11.53 0.14
C MET A 17 26.63 -11.14 -0.99
N SER A 18 26.60 -11.96 -2.03
CA SER A 18 25.53 -11.95 -3.02
C SER A 18 24.24 -11.81 -2.22
N GLU A 19 23.51 -10.71 -2.41
CA GLU A 19 22.23 -10.47 -1.75
C GLU A 19 21.36 -11.69 -2.08
N GLN A 20 21.21 -12.60 -1.10
CA GLN A 20 20.60 -13.89 -1.36
C GLN A 20 19.12 -13.60 -1.60
N LEU A 21 18.66 -13.71 -2.84
CA LEU A 21 17.26 -13.53 -3.19
C LEU A 21 16.47 -14.80 -2.85
N PRO A 22 15.16 -14.68 -2.55
CA PRO A 22 14.35 -15.85 -2.22
C PRO A 22 14.05 -16.68 -3.46
N GLN A 23 14.25 -18.00 -3.37
CA GLN A 23 13.91 -18.95 -4.42
C GLN A 23 12.46 -19.42 -4.34
N ASN A 24 11.90 -19.46 -3.13
CA ASN A 24 10.58 -19.99 -2.84
C ASN A 24 9.72 -18.94 -2.14
N ILE A 25 8.70 -18.46 -2.82
CA ILE A 25 7.88 -17.33 -2.35
C ILE A 25 6.56 -17.85 -1.77
N PHE A 26 6.20 -17.39 -0.57
CA PHE A 26 4.91 -17.64 0.06
C PHE A 26 4.17 -16.34 0.33
N ILE A 27 2.91 -16.28 -0.08
CA ILE A 27 2.04 -15.14 0.17
C ILE A 27 1.36 -15.36 1.53
N LEU A 28 1.44 -14.38 2.42
CA LEU A 28 0.80 -14.42 3.74
C LEU A 28 -0.33 -13.37 3.76
N ALA A 29 -1.57 -13.81 3.58
CA ALA A 29 -2.71 -12.91 3.40
C ALA A 29 -3.91 -13.28 4.29
N GLY A 30 -4.78 -12.31 4.51
CA GLY A 30 -5.96 -12.43 5.35
C GLY A 30 -6.07 -11.29 6.35
N GLN A 31 -6.48 -11.57 7.58
CA GLN A 31 -6.67 -10.55 8.63
C GLN A 31 -5.70 -10.70 9.81
N SER A 32 -6.09 -10.22 10.99
CA SER A 32 -5.24 -10.05 12.16
C SER A 32 -4.58 -11.34 12.65
N ASN A 33 -5.21 -12.51 12.52
CA ASN A 33 -4.58 -13.78 12.91
C ASN A 33 -3.49 -14.25 11.92
N MET A 34 -3.54 -13.86 10.63
CA MET A 34 -2.40 -14.00 9.72
C MET A 34 -1.35 -12.90 9.97
N ALA A 35 -1.81 -11.66 10.19
CA ALA A 35 -0.92 -10.53 10.44
C ALA A 35 -0.05 -10.74 11.68
N GLY A 36 -0.64 -11.36 12.70
CA GLY A 36 0.00 -11.72 13.95
C GLY A 36 -0.47 -10.84 15.11
N ARG A 37 -0.94 -11.48 16.18
CA ARG A 37 -1.37 -10.85 17.44
C ARG A 37 -0.93 -11.63 18.67
N GLY A 38 -0.19 -12.72 18.49
CA GLY A 38 0.35 -13.49 19.61
C GLY A 38 1.26 -12.60 20.47
N GLY A 39 0.98 -12.56 21.77
CA GLY A 39 1.71 -11.74 22.75
C GLY A 39 1.33 -10.26 22.73
N VAL A 40 0.29 -9.86 21.98
CA VAL A 40 -0.22 -8.48 21.99
C VAL A 40 -1.27 -8.35 23.08
N ALA A 41 -1.01 -7.50 24.06
CA ALA A 41 -1.95 -7.22 25.14
C ALA A 41 -2.08 -5.71 25.39
N ASN A 42 -3.22 -5.29 25.94
CA ASN A 42 -3.43 -3.90 26.35
C ASN A 42 -2.45 -3.51 27.45
N ASN A 43 -1.62 -2.49 27.21
CA ASN A 43 -0.75 -1.94 28.22
C ASN A 43 -1.59 -1.11 29.23
N THR A 44 -1.52 -1.48 30.50
CA THR A 44 -2.28 -0.86 31.61
C THR A 44 -1.97 0.62 31.84
N LYS A 45 -0.87 1.16 31.28
CA LYS A 45 -0.51 2.58 31.48
C LYS A 45 -1.23 3.54 30.54
N ASN A 46 -1.48 3.14 29.29
CA ASN A 46 -1.97 4.06 28.24
C ASN A 46 -3.14 3.51 27.41
N GLY A 47 -3.58 2.26 27.62
CA GLY A 47 -4.66 1.64 26.84
C GLY A 47 -4.30 1.30 25.39
N ILE A 48 -3.03 1.44 25.00
CA ILE A 48 -2.51 1.07 23.68
C ILE A 48 -2.01 -0.38 23.74
N PRO A 49 -2.44 -1.28 22.83
CA PRO A 49 -1.90 -2.63 22.75
C PRO A 49 -0.40 -2.61 22.44
N SER A 50 0.38 -3.40 23.16
CA SER A 50 1.82 -3.60 22.91
C SER A 50 2.13 -5.08 22.82
N TRP A 51 3.01 -5.45 21.89
CA TRP A 51 3.59 -6.80 21.82
C TRP A 51 4.60 -7.00 22.95
N ASP A 52 4.57 -8.19 23.58
CA ASP A 52 5.47 -8.57 24.68
C ASP A 52 6.93 -8.77 24.27
N GLY A 53 7.21 -8.83 22.96
CA GLY A 53 8.55 -9.04 22.40
C GLY A 53 9.07 -10.47 22.55
N ILE A 54 8.23 -11.42 22.95
CA ILE A 54 8.62 -12.83 23.11
C ILE A 54 8.63 -13.51 21.76
N VAL A 55 9.81 -13.96 21.32
CA VAL A 55 10.02 -14.70 20.07
C VAL A 55 10.37 -16.15 20.40
N PRO A 56 9.45 -17.13 20.18
CA PRO A 56 9.73 -18.55 20.37
C PRO A 56 10.89 -19.05 19.49
N ALA A 57 11.48 -20.18 19.86
CA ALA A 57 12.58 -20.79 19.10
C ALA A 57 12.20 -21.08 17.63
N GLN A 58 10.97 -21.51 17.40
CA GLN A 58 10.40 -21.81 16.08
C GLN A 58 10.22 -20.55 15.22
N CYS A 59 10.22 -19.37 15.84
CA CYS A 59 10.05 -18.09 15.16
C CYS A 59 11.38 -17.33 14.98
N GLN A 60 12.52 -17.95 15.34
CA GLN A 60 13.81 -17.28 15.28
C GLN A 60 14.20 -16.94 13.83
N PRO A 61 14.85 -15.80 13.59
CA PRO A 61 15.34 -15.40 12.28
C PRO A 61 16.32 -16.42 11.70
N ASN A 62 16.26 -16.64 10.39
CA ASN A 62 17.15 -17.53 9.66
C ASN A 62 17.65 -16.80 8.41
N PRO A 63 18.96 -16.77 8.10
CA PRO A 63 19.49 -16.11 6.90
C PRO A 63 18.86 -16.58 5.58
N SER A 64 18.28 -17.78 5.54
CA SER A 64 17.56 -18.32 4.38
C SER A 64 16.08 -17.96 4.35
N ILE A 65 15.56 -17.17 5.30
CA ILE A 65 14.18 -16.71 5.35
C ILE A 65 14.16 -15.18 5.28
N LEU A 66 13.56 -14.67 4.21
CA LEU A 66 13.46 -13.25 3.91
C LEU A 66 12.01 -12.81 3.95
N ARG A 67 11.81 -11.52 4.14
CA ARG A 67 10.51 -10.86 4.16
C ARG A 67 10.53 -9.69 3.19
N LEU A 68 9.49 -9.55 2.39
CA LEU A 68 9.31 -8.36 1.56
C LEU A 68 8.74 -7.23 2.40
N SER A 69 9.52 -6.18 2.65
CA SER A 69 9.09 -5.01 3.42
C SER A 69 7.99 -4.20 2.74
N ALA A 70 7.39 -3.26 3.45
CA ALA A 70 6.49 -2.25 2.88
C ALA A 70 7.18 -1.42 1.79
N SER A 71 8.49 -1.19 1.92
CA SER A 71 9.32 -0.48 0.94
C SER A 71 9.70 -1.32 -0.29
N LEU A 72 9.17 -2.54 -0.42
CA LEU A 72 9.47 -3.49 -1.49
C LEU A 72 10.97 -3.86 -1.54
N THR A 73 11.55 -4.09 -0.36
CA THR A 73 12.93 -4.57 -0.21
C THR A 73 12.90 -5.93 0.48
N TRP A 74 13.72 -6.88 -0.02
CA TRP A 74 13.94 -8.13 0.69
C TRP A 74 14.84 -7.89 1.90
N VAL A 75 14.34 -8.19 3.09
CA VAL A 75 15.08 -8.06 4.35
C VAL A 75 15.06 -9.39 5.10
N LEU A 76 15.98 -9.59 6.04
CA LEU A 76 15.91 -10.74 6.94
C LEU A 76 14.55 -10.77 7.64
N ALA A 77 13.91 -11.94 7.68
CA ALA A 77 12.60 -12.07 8.30
C ALA A 77 12.71 -12.10 9.83
N HIS A 78 11.96 -11.21 10.47
CA HIS A 78 11.77 -11.13 11.93
C HIS A 78 10.29 -10.95 12.22
N GLU A 79 9.80 -11.55 13.31
CA GLU A 79 8.51 -11.13 13.86
C GLU A 79 8.59 -9.70 14.44
N PRO A 80 7.51 -8.91 14.38
CA PRO A 80 6.24 -9.19 13.71
C PRO A 80 6.32 -9.00 12.19
N LEU A 81 5.98 -10.03 11.39
CA LEU A 81 6.14 -9.98 9.93
C LEU A 81 5.31 -8.89 9.23
N HIS A 82 4.20 -8.46 9.84
CA HIS A 82 3.30 -7.45 9.29
C HIS A 82 3.45 -6.07 9.92
N ALA A 83 4.49 -5.80 10.72
CA ALA A 83 4.63 -4.53 11.45
C ALA A 83 4.59 -3.27 10.56
N ASP A 84 5.15 -3.33 9.35
CA ASP A 84 5.12 -2.24 8.36
C ASP A 84 4.00 -2.41 7.31
N ILE A 85 3.22 -3.49 7.38
CA ILE A 85 2.13 -3.82 6.44
C ILE A 85 0.77 -3.52 7.08
N ASP A 86 0.49 -4.12 8.23
CA ASP A 86 -0.69 -3.85 9.08
C ASP A 86 -0.40 -2.69 10.04
N TYR A 87 0.20 -1.62 9.51
CA TYR A 87 0.85 -0.53 10.24
C TYR A 87 -0.09 0.25 11.20
N ASN A 88 -1.41 0.10 11.06
CA ASN A 88 -2.41 0.71 11.94
C ASN A 88 -2.68 -0.09 13.22
N LYS A 89 -2.13 -1.29 13.33
CA LYS A 89 -2.39 -2.22 14.43
C LYS A 89 -1.06 -2.74 14.97
N THR A 90 -0.99 -2.87 16.29
CA THR A 90 0.14 -3.54 16.92
C THR A 90 0.16 -5.00 16.46
N SER A 91 1.20 -5.36 15.72
CA SER A 91 1.45 -6.73 15.29
C SER A 91 2.27 -7.48 16.35
N GLY A 92 1.97 -8.75 16.53
CA GLY A 92 2.76 -9.70 17.32
C GLY A 92 3.13 -10.91 16.48
N VAL A 93 3.31 -12.06 17.12
CA VAL A 93 3.63 -13.30 16.40
C VAL A 93 2.45 -13.74 15.53
N GLY A 94 2.74 -14.08 14.27
CA GLY A 94 1.83 -14.77 13.34
C GLY A 94 2.34 -16.17 12.97
N PRO A 95 1.71 -16.87 12.01
CA PRO A 95 2.09 -18.24 11.67
C PRO A 95 3.26 -18.31 10.66
N GLY A 96 3.71 -17.17 10.11
CA GLY A 96 4.65 -17.12 8.99
C GLY A 96 6.07 -17.60 9.33
N MET A 97 6.68 -17.11 10.41
CA MET A 97 8.01 -17.59 10.84
C MET A 97 8.03 -19.06 11.27
N PRO A 98 7.09 -19.56 12.11
CA PRO A 98 7.08 -20.98 12.47
C PRO A 98 6.84 -21.88 11.24
N PHE A 99 5.97 -21.48 10.31
CA PHE A 99 5.81 -22.16 9.03
C PHE A 99 7.13 -22.24 8.24
N ALA A 100 7.80 -21.11 8.02
CA ALA A 100 8.99 -21.06 7.18
C ALA A 100 10.16 -21.85 7.78
N ASN A 101 10.37 -21.75 9.09
CA ASN A 101 11.40 -22.53 9.79
C ASN A 101 11.09 -24.04 9.77
N ALA A 102 9.81 -24.43 9.94
CA ALA A 102 9.41 -25.83 9.87
C ALA A 102 9.63 -26.41 8.46
N VAL A 103 9.32 -25.67 7.39
CA VAL A 103 9.61 -26.08 6.00
C VAL A 103 11.11 -26.34 5.81
N LEU A 104 11.99 -25.40 6.20
CA LEU A 104 13.44 -25.56 6.05
C LEU A 104 14.00 -26.69 6.92
N THR A 105 13.42 -26.92 8.10
CA THR A 105 13.84 -28.01 8.99
C THR A 105 13.49 -29.38 8.40
N ARG A 106 12.30 -29.52 7.82
CA ARG A 106 11.79 -30.78 7.28
C ARG A 106 12.27 -31.06 5.86
N VAL A 107 12.65 -30.02 5.11
CA VAL A 107 13.19 -30.10 3.75
C VAL A 107 14.49 -29.29 3.67
N PRO A 108 15.64 -29.84 4.12
CA PRO A 108 16.90 -29.08 4.23
C PRO A 108 17.41 -28.46 2.92
N ASN A 109 17.04 -29.03 1.77
CA ASN A 109 17.44 -28.55 0.44
C ASN A 109 16.35 -27.73 -0.26
N PHE A 110 15.37 -27.19 0.48
CA PHE A 110 14.26 -26.45 -0.11
C PHE A 110 14.72 -25.15 -0.81
N GLY A 111 15.80 -24.53 -0.35
CA GLY A 111 16.29 -23.24 -0.83
C GLY A 111 15.74 -22.06 -0.02
N SER A 112 16.18 -20.84 -0.31
CA SER A 112 15.73 -19.65 0.43
C SER A 112 14.23 -19.41 0.30
N ILE A 113 13.61 -19.02 1.39
CA ILE A 113 12.19 -18.68 1.50
C ILE A 113 12.03 -17.16 1.49
N GLY A 114 11.07 -16.66 0.71
CA GLY A 114 10.61 -15.29 0.72
C GLY A 114 9.16 -15.20 1.19
N LEU A 115 8.94 -14.55 2.31
CA LEU A 115 7.62 -14.28 2.87
C LEU A 115 7.12 -12.93 2.33
N VAL A 116 5.92 -12.93 1.75
CA VAL A 116 5.24 -11.73 1.24
C VAL A 116 4.06 -11.42 2.16
N PRO A 117 4.27 -10.65 3.24
CA PRO A 117 3.19 -10.25 4.14
C PRO A 117 2.23 -9.28 3.45
N CYS A 118 0.94 -9.58 3.51
CA CYS A 118 -0.14 -8.82 2.89
C CYS A 118 -1.37 -8.67 3.81
N ALA A 119 -1.47 -9.41 4.93
CA ALA A 119 -2.65 -9.42 5.78
C ALA A 119 -2.90 -8.06 6.47
N ILE A 120 -4.18 -7.67 6.60
CA ILE A 120 -4.63 -6.41 7.22
C ILE A 120 -5.76 -6.71 8.22
N GLY A 121 -5.57 -6.31 9.48
CA GLY A 121 -6.49 -6.66 10.56
C GLY A 121 -7.86 -5.98 10.49
N GLY A 122 -8.92 -6.72 10.83
CA GLY A 122 -10.30 -6.22 10.89
C GLY A 122 -10.96 -6.01 9.52
N THR A 123 -10.54 -6.78 8.51
CA THR A 123 -11.06 -6.66 7.14
C THR A 123 -11.97 -7.84 6.81
N ALA A 124 -13.13 -7.53 6.24
CA ALA A 124 -14.07 -8.54 5.72
C ALA A 124 -13.69 -8.95 4.30
N ILE A 125 -14.11 -10.14 3.83
CA ILE A 125 -13.75 -10.66 2.50
C ILE A 125 -14.20 -9.74 1.35
N ARG A 126 -15.23 -8.91 1.56
CA ARG A 126 -15.67 -7.90 0.59
C ARG A 126 -14.60 -6.85 0.26
N GLU A 127 -13.70 -6.56 1.20
CA GLU A 127 -12.60 -5.59 1.02
C GLU A 127 -11.44 -6.19 0.20
N TRP A 128 -11.43 -7.52 0.06
CA TRP A 128 -10.50 -8.29 -0.75
C TRP A 128 -11.03 -8.62 -2.15
N ALA A 129 -12.15 -8.03 -2.56
CA ALA A 129 -12.66 -8.19 -3.92
C ALA A 129 -11.72 -7.57 -4.95
N LYS A 130 -11.65 -8.16 -6.16
CA LYS A 130 -10.84 -7.65 -7.28
C LYS A 130 -11.15 -6.18 -7.58
N GLY A 131 -10.10 -5.38 -7.77
CA GLY A 131 -10.17 -3.92 -7.91
C GLY A 131 -10.36 -3.16 -6.59
N GLY A 132 -10.40 -3.87 -5.46
CA GLY A 132 -10.29 -3.30 -4.13
C GLY A 132 -8.83 -3.11 -3.73
N PHE A 133 -8.56 -2.09 -2.91
CA PHE A 133 -7.20 -1.70 -2.51
C PHE A 133 -6.40 -2.88 -1.93
N LEU A 134 -6.98 -3.69 -1.03
CA LEU A 134 -6.26 -4.80 -0.39
C LEU A 134 -5.88 -5.89 -1.40
N TYR A 135 -6.79 -6.19 -2.32
CA TYR A 135 -6.54 -7.12 -3.41
C TYR A 135 -5.42 -6.64 -4.32
N ASP A 136 -5.49 -5.38 -4.77
CA ASP A 136 -4.50 -4.81 -5.69
C ASP A 136 -3.12 -4.72 -5.03
N GLN A 137 -3.06 -4.40 -3.73
CA GLN A 137 -1.82 -4.41 -2.96
C GLN A 137 -1.23 -5.82 -2.83
N LEU A 138 -2.05 -6.84 -2.58
CA LEU A 138 -1.61 -8.24 -2.55
C LEU A 138 -1.03 -8.65 -3.90
N VAL A 139 -1.74 -8.39 -5.00
CA VAL A 139 -1.28 -8.71 -6.37
C VAL A 139 0.02 -7.97 -6.67
N ARG A 140 0.09 -6.64 -6.42
CA ARG A 140 1.28 -5.82 -6.67
C ARG A 140 2.49 -6.33 -5.89
N ARG A 141 2.34 -6.59 -4.59
CA ARG A 141 3.44 -7.08 -3.73
C ARG A 141 3.92 -8.46 -4.19
N THR A 142 3.01 -9.32 -4.61
CA THR A 142 3.34 -10.64 -5.14
C THR A 142 4.08 -10.54 -6.48
N GLN A 143 3.60 -9.71 -7.41
CA GLN A 143 4.26 -9.47 -8.70
C GLN A 143 5.65 -8.85 -8.51
N PHE A 144 5.82 -7.94 -7.54
CA PHE A 144 7.12 -7.40 -7.20
C PHE A 144 8.05 -8.48 -6.64
N ALA A 145 7.55 -9.32 -5.72
CA ALA A 145 8.32 -10.42 -5.14
C ALA A 145 8.90 -11.34 -6.24
N LEU A 146 8.12 -11.63 -7.29
CA LEU A 146 8.52 -12.44 -8.43
C LEU A 146 9.67 -11.85 -9.27
N GLN A 147 9.91 -10.53 -9.22
CA GLN A 147 11.03 -9.90 -9.93
C GLN A 147 12.40 -10.39 -9.44
N SER A 148 12.45 -10.98 -8.24
CA SER A 148 13.65 -11.63 -7.70
C SER A 148 14.03 -12.94 -8.39
N GLY A 149 13.16 -13.47 -9.27
CA GLY A 149 13.35 -14.75 -9.95
C GLY A 149 12.90 -15.98 -9.14
N GLY A 150 12.37 -15.78 -7.93
CA GLY A 150 11.75 -16.84 -7.13
C GLY A 150 10.42 -17.35 -7.69
N VAL A 151 9.98 -18.52 -7.23
CA VAL A 151 8.73 -19.17 -7.65
C VAL A 151 7.73 -19.15 -6.50
N ILE A 152 6.47 -18.77 -6.77
CA ILE A 152 5.40 -18.85 -5.76
C ILE A 152 5.10 -20.32 -5.47
N ARG A 153 5.17 -20.70 -4.19
CA ARG A 153 4.92 -22.06 -3.71
C ARG A 153 3.52 -22.25 -3.16
N ALA A 154 3.00 -21.29 -2.41
CA ALA A 154 1.63 -21.28 -1.94
C ALA A 154 1.19 -19.89 -1.47
N MET A 155 -0.12 -19.69 -1.38
CA MET A 155 -0.71 -18.67 -0.53
C MET A 155 -1.21 -19.30 0.77
N LEU A 156 -0.83 -18.73 1.90
CA LEU A 156 -1.42 -19.01 3.20
C LEU A 156 -2.50 -17.94 3.47
N TRP A 157 -3.72 -18.39 3.71
CA TRP A 157 -4.89 -17.51 3.88
C TRP A 157 -5.57 -17.75 5.23
N TYR A 158 -5.59 -16.74 6.10
CA TYR A 158 -6.35 -16.81 7.35
C TYR A 158 -7.19 -15.55 7.55
N GLN A 159 -8.48 -15.67 7.25
CA GLN A 159 -9.46 -14.59 7.31
C GLN A 159 -10.86 -15.13 7.48
N GLY A 160 -11.76 -14.32 8.05
CA GLY A 160 -13.20 -14.54 8.06
C GLY A 160 -13.87 -14.06 9.34
N GLU A 161 -13.11 -13.71 10.38
CA GLU A 161 -13.63 -13.36 11.69
C GLU A 161 -14.55 -12.13 11.62
N SER A 162 -14.24 -11.13 10.79
CA SER A 162 -15.09 -9.95 10.59
C SER A 162 -16.37 -10.25 9.79
N ASP A 163 -16.37 -11.29 8.95
CA ASP A 163 -17.57 -11.74 8.23
C ASP A 163 -18.55 -12.50 9.13
N THR A 164 -18.18 -12.77 10.40
CA THR A 164 -19.07 -13.41 11.38
C THR A 164 -20.00 -12.43 12.10
N GLU A 165 -19.83 -11.12 11.91
CA GLU A 165 -20.63 -10.08 12.56
C GLU A 165 -22.06 -10.00 12.00
N ILE A 166 -22.17 -10.04 10.68
CA ILE A 166 -23.41 -9.77 9.95
C ILE A 166 -23.82 -11.03 9.19
N ARG A 167 -25.10 -11.41 9.29
CA ARG A 167 -25.61 -12.66 8.73
C ARG A 167 -25.43 -12.70 7.21
N GLU A 168 -25.72 -11.59 6.55
CA GLU A 168 -25.61 -11.42 5.11
C GLU A 168 -24.18 -11.59 4.61
N ASP A 169 -23.18 -11.16 5.40
CA ASP A 169 -21.77 -11.35 5.06
C ASP A 169 -21.35 -12.82 5.25
N ALA A 170 -21.76 -13.43 6.35
CA ALA A 170 -21.50 -14.84 6.62
C ALA A 170 -22.09 -15.76 5.54
N ASP A 171 -23.35 -15.53 5.15
CA ASP A 171 -24.03 -16.31 4.11
C ASP A 171 -23.37 -16.09 2.72
N ALA A 172 -22.86 -14.89 2.44
CA ALA A 172 -22.17 -14.57 1.18
C ALA A 172 -20.68 -15.02 1.15
N TYR A 173 -20.12 -15.40 2.29
CA TYR A 173 -18.68 -15.62 2.46
C TYR A 173 -18.10 -16.62 1.47
N LYS A 174 -18.74 -17.80 1.33
CA LYS A 174 -18.27 -18.87 0.43
C LYS A 174 -18.10 -18.40 -1.01
N GLY A 175 -19.09 -17.66 -1.52
CA GLY A 175 -19.09 -17.15 -2.89
C GLY A 175 -18.02 -16.09 -3.11
N ARG A 176 -17.86 -15.17 -2.15
CA ARG A 176 -16.83 -14.13 -2.20
C ARG A 176 -15.41 -14.72 -2.10
N LEU A 177 -15.19 -15.67 -1.20
CA LEU A 177 -13.90 -16.34 -1.02
C LEU A 177 -13.51 -17.15 -2.27
N SER A 178 -14.46 -17.92 -2.83
CA SER A 178 -14.22 -18.68 -4.06
C SER A 178 -13.84 -17.75 -5.22
N ARG A 179 -14.54 -16.63 -5.35
CA ARG A 179 -14.26 -15.63 -6.37
C ARG A 179 -12.89 -14.97 -6.17
N PHE A 180 -12.55 -14.61 -4.94
CA PHE A 180 -11.24 -14.06 -4.58
C PHE A 180 -10.10 -14.98 -5.03
N PHE A 181 -10.17 -16.28 -4.72
CA PHE A 181 -9.14 -17.23 -5.13
C PHE A 181 -9.03 -17.40 -6.66
N ILE A 182 -10.16 -17.43 -7.36
CA ILE A 182 -10.20 -17.53 -8.83
C ILE A 182 -9.59 -16.28 -9.46
N ASP A 183 -10.01 -15.10 -9.02
CA ASP A 183 -9.52 -13.82 -9.52
C ASP A 183 -8.01 -13.68 -9.27
N LEU A 184 -7.55 -14.03 -8.06
CA LEU A 184 -6.13 -13.96 -7.69
C LEU A 184 -5.27 -14.86 -8.57
N ARG A 185 -5.70 -16.11 -8.79
CA ARG A 185 -5.01 -17.05 -9.69
C ARG A 185 -4.92 -16.50 -11.11
N ALA A 186 -5.98 -15.88 -11.60
CA ALA A 186 -6.01 -15.28 -12.93
C ALA A 186 -5.05 -14.09 -13.04
N ASP A 187 -5.06 -13.16 -12.08
CA ASP A 187 -4.24 -11.94 -12.14
C ASP A 187 -2.75 -12.19 -11.87
N LEU A 188 -2.42 -13.26 -11.13
CA LEU A 188 -1.04 -13.72 -11.00
C LEU A 188 -0.58 -14.57 -12.20
N GLY A 189 -1.51 -15.14 -12.98
CA GLY A 189 -1.20 -16.11 -14.02
C GLY A 189 -0.82 -17.50 -13.50
N TYR A 190 -1.27 -17.87 -12.29
CA TYR A 190 -1.00 -19.16 -11.64
C TYR A 190 -2.32 -19.93 -11.43
N PRO A 191 -2.88 -20.59 -12.46
CA PRO A 191 -4.19 -21.24 -12.39
C PRO A 191 -4.27 -22.39 -11.35
N THR A 192 -3.13 -23.00 -11.01
CA THR A 192 -2.99 -24.08 -10.03
C THR A 192 -2.21 -23.64 -8.79
N LEU A 193 -2.20 -22.34 -8.47
CA LEU A 193 -1.55 -21.83 -7.25
C LEU A 193 -2.10 -22.59 -6.02
N PRO A 194 -1.26 -23.29 -5.25
CA PRO A 194 -1.69 -23.91 -4.01
C PRO A 194 -2.15 -22.85 -3.01
N ILE A 195 -3.34 -23.05 -2.46
CA ILE A 195 -3.90 -22.17 -1.43
C ILE A 195 -4.20 -23.01 -0.20
N ILE A 196 -3.62 -22.63 0.93
CA ILE A 196 -3.87 -23.26 2.23
C ILE A 196 -4.61 -22.23 3.07
N GLN A 197 -5.93 -22.41 3.17
CA GLN A 197 -6.78 -21.57 4.00
C GLN A 197 -6.95 -22.14 5.41
N VAL A 198 -7.32 -21.30 6.36
CA VAL A 198 -7.55 -21.68 7.76
C VAL A 198 -9.03 -21.53 8.11
N ALA A 199 -9.67 -22.60 8.59
CA ALA A 199 -10.98 -22.52 9.21
C ALA A 199 -10.88 -21.87 10.59
N LEU A 200 -11.73 -20.87 10.86
CA LEU A 200 -11.54 -19.96 11.99
C LEU A 200 -11.53 -20.63 13.37
N ALA A 201 -10.62 -20.22 14.25
CA ALA A 201 -10.67 -20.61 15.66
C ALA A 201 -11.78 -19.88 16.46
N SER A 202 -12.16 -18.70 15.99
CA SER A 202 -12.96 -17.69 16.70
C SER A 202 -13.68 -16.77 15.70
N GLY A 203 -14.45 -15.79 16.16
CA GLY A 203 -15.04 -14.75 15.31
C GLY A 203 -15.39 -13.49 16.09
N GLU A 204 -15.63 -12.39 15.36
CA GLU A 204 -16.04 -11.09 15.93
C GLU A 204 -17.55 -11.01 16.20
N GLY A 205 -18.34 -11.96 15.65
CA GLY A 205 -19.78 -12.04 15.84
C GLY A 205 -20.34 -13.46 15.89
N PRO A 206 -21.68 -13.61 15.90
CA PRO A 206 -22.34 -14.87 16.24
C PRO A 206 -22.35 -15.91 15.10
N TYR A 207 -21.95 -15.55 13.89
CA TYR A 207 -22.10 -16.40 12.70
C TYR A 207 -20.85 -17.23 12.36
N VAL A 208 -20.00 -17.52 13.35
CA VAL A 208 -18.74 -18.29 13.19
C VAL A 208 -18.95 -19.61 12.47
N GLU A 209 -19.97 -20.38 12.84
CA GLU A 209 -20.26 -21.68 12.24
C GLU A 209 -20.61 -21.58 10.75
N ILE A 210 -21.24 -20.49 10.30
CA ILE A 210 -21.59 -20.31 8.88
C ILE A 210 -20.31 -20.10 8.07
N VAL A 211 -19.43 -19.22 8.54
CA VAL A 211 -18.14 -18.92 7.90
C VAL A 211 -17.23 -20.16 7.93
N ARG A 212 -17.16 -20.88 9.05
CA ARG A 212 -16.40 -22.15 9.15
C ARG A 212 -16.91 -23.21 8.17
N ASN A 213 -18.23 -23.43 8.11
CA ASN A 213 -18.83 -24.37 7.15
C ASN A 213 -18.53 -23.95 5.69
N ALA A 214 -18.48 -22.65 5.40
CA ALA A 214 -18.07 -22.14 4.11
C ALA A 214 -16.60 -22.46 3.79
N GLN A 215 -15.68 -22.24 4.74
CA GLN A 215 -14.24 -22.51 4.59
C GLN A 215 -13.96 -24.01 4.41
N LEU A 216 -14.47 -24.85 5.30
CA LEU A 216 -14.33 -26.30 5.26
C LEU A 216 -15.00 -26.92 4.03
N GLY A 217 -16.08 -26.29 3.54
CA GLY A 217 -16.86 -26.75 2.39
C GLY A 217 -16.43 -26.16 1.04
N ILE A 218 -15.32 -25.40 0.97
CA ILE A 218 -14.77 -24.92 -0.32
C ILE A 218 -14.35 -26.12 -1.16
N ASN A 219 -14.84 -26.18 -2.40
CA ASN A 219 -14.51 -27.20 -3.37
C ASN A 219 -13.87 -26.56 -4.61
N LEU A 220 -12.61 -26.18 -4.46
CA LEU A 220 -11.78 -25.63 -5.54
C LEU A 220 -10.50 -26.47 -5.66
N PRO A 221 -9.99 -26.70 -6.89
CA PRO A 221 -8.75 -27.44 -7.09
C PRO A 221 -7.57 -26.71 -6.41
N ASP A 222 -6.62 -27.48 -5.90
CA ASP A 222 -5.41 -26.97 -5.22
C ASP A 222 -5.70 -26.01 -4.05
N VAL A 223 -6.86 -26.16 -3.41
CA VAL A 223 -7.22 -25.47 -2.17
C VAL A 223 -7.35 -26.49 -1.04
N GLN A 224 -6.58 -26.31 0.02
CA GLN A 224 -6.67 -27.09 1.25
C GLN A 224 -7.13 -26.20 2.39
N CYS A 225 -7.83 -26.79 3.37
CA CYS A 225 -8.26 -26.10 4.57
C CYS A 225 -7.71 -26.80 5.81
N VAL A 226 -6.94 -26.07 6.62
CA VAL A 226 -6.53 -26.51 7.96
C VAL A 226 -7.50 -25.94 8.98
N ASP A 227 -7.69 -26.62 10.11
CA ASP A 227 -8.64 -26.18 11.14
C ASP A 227 -7.91 -25.58 12.34
N ALA A 228 -8.23 -24.34 12.70
CA ALA A 228 -7.69 -23.66 13.87
C ALA A 228 -8.58 -23.82 15.13
N ILE A 229 -9.70 -24.54 15.04
CA ILE A 229 -10.59 -24.73 16.18
C ILE A 229 -9.86 -25.37 17.38
N GLY A 230 -10.14 -24.85 18.57
CA GLY A 230 -9.52 -25.32 19.82
C GLY A 230 -8.11 -24.80 20.07
N LEU A 231 -7.50 -24.06 19.14
CA LEU A 231 -6.24 -23.37 19.41
C LEU A 231 -6.41 -22.29 20.50
N PRO A 232 -5.45 -22.13 21.43
CA PRO A 232 -5.55 -21.16 22.51
C PRO A 232 -5.66 -19.71 22.02
N LEU A 233 -6.64 -18.99 22.56
CA LEU A 233 -6.90 -17.59 22.24
C LEU A 233 -6.31 -16.65 23.31
N GLU A 234 -5.93 -15.45 22.87
CA GLU A 234 -5.62 -14.31 23.72
C GLU A 234 -6.83 -13.92 24.59
N PRO A 235 -6.65 -13.09 25.64
CA PRO A 235 -7.74 -12.69 26.53
C PRO A 235 -8.93 -12.02 25.84
N ASP A 236 -8.75 -11.47 24.64
CA ASP A 236 -9.82 -10.89 23.82
C ASP A 236 -10.76 -11.93 23.20
N ARG A 237 -10.41 -13.23 23.27
CA ARG A 237 -11.18 -14.36 22.72
C ARG A 237 -11.37 -14.32 21.21
N VAL A 238 -10.55 -13.54 20.51
CA VAL A 238 -10.56 -13.44 19.05
C VAL A 238 -9.22 -13.88 18.48
N HIS A 239 -8.10 -13.43 19.05
CA HIS A 239 -6.80 -13.67 18.45
C HIS A 239 -6.11 -14.92 19.00
N LEU A 240 -5.33 -15.61 18.17
CA LEU A 240 -4.50 -16.74 18.61
C LEU A 240 -3.32 -16.24 19.45
N THR A 241 -3.01 -16.98 20.53
CA THR A 241 -1.80 -16.76 21.34
C THR A 241 -0.52 -17.06 20.56
N THR A 242 0.64 -16.59 21.04
CA THR A 242 1.95 -16.94 20.46
C THR A 242 2.17 -18.46 20.31
N PRO A 243 1.93 -19.31 21.34
CA PRO A 243 2.04 -20.76 21.17
C PRO A 243 1.05 -21.34 20.16
N ALA A 244 -0.18 -20.81 20.09
CA ALA A 244 -1.17 -21.21 19.10
C ALA A 244 -0.74 -20.88 17.66
N GLN A 245 -0.09 -19.73 17.46
CA GLN A 245 0.48 -19.34 16.17
C GLN A 245 1.63 -20.26 15.73
N VAL A 246 2.47 -20.71 16.67
CA VAL A 246 3.49 -21.73 16.40
C VAL A 246 2.84 -23.04 15.97
N GLN A 247 1.82 -23.51 16.71
CA GLN A 247 1.10 -24.73 16.35
C GLN A 247 0.42 -24.62 14.98
N LEU A 248 -0.21 -23.47 14.68
CA LEU A 248 -0.81 -23.23 13.37
C LEU A 248 0.24 -23.24 12.24
N GLY A 249 1.41 -22.64 12.46
CA GLY A 249 2.52 -22.67 11.50
C GLY A 249 3.00 -24.08 11.16
N GLU A 250 3.06 -24.97 12.15
CA GLU A 250 3.36 -26.40 11.94
C GLU A 250 2.25 -27.10 11.15
N THR A 251 0.97 -26.86 11.47
CA THR A 251 -0.17 -27.43 10.72
C THR A 251 -0.21 -26.94 9.27
N LEU A 252 0.09 -25.66 9.02
CA LEU A 252 0.21 -25.11 7.66
C LEU A 252 1.38 -25.75 6.91
N THR A 253 2.47 -26.08 7.60
CA THR A 253 3.61 -26.79 7.03
C THR A 253 3.23 -28.22 6.64
N ASP A 254 2.49 -28.92 7.49
CA ASP A 254 1.98 -30.27 7.20
C ASP A 254 1.12 -30.27 5.93
N ALA A 255 0.16 -29.34 5.84
CA ALA A 255 -0.69 -29.19 4.66
C ALA A 255 0.13 -28.87 3.40
N PHE A 256 1.09 -27.94 3.49
CA PHE A 256 1.95 -27.59 2.38
C PHE A 256 2.77 -28.79 1.89
N LEU A 257 3.40 -29.54 2.79
CA LEU A 257 4.22 -30.69 2.41
C LEU A 257 3.39 -31.84 1.84
N GLN A 258 2.15 -32.05 2.32
CA GLN A 258 1.21 -33.01 1.74
C GLN A 258 0.73 -32.60 0.34
N SER A 259 0.73 -31.30 0.02
CA SER A 259 0.36 -30.79 -1.30
C SER A 259 1.48 -30.93 -2.35
N LEU A 260 2.73 -31.18 -1.92
CA LEU A 260 3.83 -31.43 -2.85
C LEU A 260 3.62 -32.77 -3.56
N PRO A 261 3.87 -32.87 -4.88
CA PRO A 261 3.82 -34.15 -5.58
C PRO A 261 4.76 -35.15 -4.90
N ASN A 262 4.27 -36.34 -4.56
CA ASN A 262 5.09 -37.42 -3.99
C ASN A 262 6.39 -37.59 -4.81
N PRO A 263 7.54 -37.81 -4.16
CA PRO A 263 8.81 -37.95 -4.87
C PRO A 263 8.75 -39.18 -5.79
N ILE A 264 8.57 -38.94 -7.09
CA ILE A 264 9.06 -39.87 -8.10
C ILE A 264 10.57 -39.92 -7.89
N HIS A 265 11.11 -41.12 -7.64
CA HIS A 265 12.55 -41.37 -7.58
C HIS A 265 13.24 -40.65 -8.76
N ILE A 266 13.91 -39.54 -8.48
CA ILE A 266 14.69 -38.83 -9.48
C ILE A 266 15.97 -39.66 -9.67
N THR A 267 15.95 -40.53 -10.67
CA THR A 267 17.19 -41.02 -11.27
C THR A 267 17.94 -39.84 -11.82
N ASN A 268 19.20 -39.67 -11.38
CA ASN A 268 20.16 -38.68 -11.83
C ASN A 268 20.07 -38.44 -13.35
N TYR A 269 19.59 -37.26 -13.75
CA TYR A 269 19.91 -36.72 -15.06
C TYR A 269 20.96 -35.63 -14.90
N SER A 270 22.18 -36.02 -15.28
CA SER A 270 23.33 -35.18 -15.48
C SER A 270 23.02 -34.02 -16.45
N SER A 271 23.57 -32.88 -16.08
CA SER A 271 23.83 -31.69 -16.87
C SER A 271 23.94 -31.90 -18.40
N ARG A 272 23.19 -31.09 -19.15
CA ARG A 272 23.59 -30.69 -20.51
C ARG A 272 23.80 -29.18 -20.57
N ARG A 273 25.08 -28.82 -20.57
CA ARG A 273 25.58 -27.53 -21.07
C ARG A 273 25.23 -27.42 -22.55
N PHE A 274 24.67 -26.29 -22.97
CA PHE A 274 24.77 -25.85 -24.36
C PHE A 274 25.77 -24.69 -24.41
N SER A 275 26.87 -24.94 -25.11
CA SER A 275 27.89 -23.95 -25.45
C SER A 275 27.65 -23.40 -26.86
N ASN A 276 27.68 -22.08 -26.95
CA ASN A 276 28.06 -21.17 -28.05
C ASN A 276 28.06 -21.66 -29.51
N LEU A 277 27.52 -20.80 -30.39
CA LEU A 277 28.22 -20.42 -31.62
C LEU A 277 27.99 -18.93 -31.96
N MET A 278 29.11 -18.23 -32.10
CA MET A 278 29.25 -16.84 -32.57
C MET A 278 29.11 -16.75 -34.09
N SER A 279 28.62 -15.61 -34.59
CA SER A 279 29.18 -15.00 -35.80
C SER A 279 28.94 -13.50 -35.84
N HIS A 280 30.02 -12.76 -36.01
CA HIS A 280 30.14 -11.30 -36.07
C HIS A 280 29.46 -10.67 -37.29
N PHE A 281 29.01 -9.42 -37.12
CA PHE A 281 29.15 -8.38 -38.16
C PHE A 281 29.65 -7.08 -37.53
N PHE A 282 30.84 -6.66 -37.96
CA PHE A 282 31.50 -5.38 -37.67
C PHE A 282 31.19 -4.40 -38.81
N ILE A 283 30.45 -3.31 -38.53
CA ILE A 283 30.55 -1.99 -39.20
C ILE A 283 30.10 -0.97 -38.13
N GLY A 284 30.99 -0.31 -37.39
CA GLY A 284 31.57 1.00 -37.73
C GLY A 284 31.08 2.10 -36.76
N PRO A 285 31.88 2.53 -35.75
CA PRO A 285 31.45 3.44 -34.68
C PRO A 285 31.61 4.93 -35.07
N LEU A 286 31.07 5.33 -36.22
CA LEU A 286 31.16 6.72 -36.71
C LEU A 286 29.82 7.33 -37.16
N LEU A 287 28.70 6.59 -37.04
CA LEU A 287 27.35 7.08 -37.36
C LEU A 287 26.41 7.21 -36.15
N ARG A 288 26.92 7.08 -34.92
CA ARG A 288 26.14 7.30 -33.69
C ARG A 288 26.39 8.64 -33.01
N PHE A 289 27.39 9.40 -33.45
CA PHE A 289 27.69 10.72 -32.88
C PHE A 289 27.00 11.89 -33.62
N ALA A 290 26.57 11.70 -34.87
CA ALA A 290 25.87 12.73 -35.64
C ALA A 290 24.34 12.77 -35.38
N LEU A 291 23.74 11.71 -34.83
CA LEU A 291 22.34 11.72 -34.38
C LEU A 291 22.16 12.23 -32.93
N LEU A 292 23.25 12.35 -32.16
CA LEU A 292 23.20 12.94 -30.82
C LEU A 292 23.32 14.47 -30.82
N LEU A 293 23.76 15.08 -31.93
CA LEU A 293 23.91 16.54 -32.03
C LEU A 293 22.75 17.26 -32.75
N VAL A 294 21.79 16.53 -33.32
CA VAL A 294 20.55 17.09 -33.89
C VAL A 294 19.33 16.88 -32.98
N ALA A 295 19.45 16.06 -31.94
CA ALA A 295 18.43 15.92 -30.89
C ALA A 295 18.52 16.99 -29.78
N PHE A 296 19.46 17.94 -29.87
CA PHE A 296 19.63 19.03 -28.90
C PHE A 296 19.07 20.39 -29.36
N THR A 297 18.22 20.41 -30.39
CA THR A 297 17.55 21.63 -30.86
C THR A 297 16.04 21.51 -31.05
N LEU A 298 15.42 20.44 -30.58
CA LEU A 298 13.96 20.34 -30.42
C LEU A 298 13.66 19.62 -29.09
N ALA A 299 13.84 20.32 -27.96
CA ALA A 299 13.06 19.99 -26.77
C ALA A 299 11.60 20.27 -27.13
N ALA A 300 10.94 19.29 -27.75
CA ALA A 300 9.50 19.30 -27.87
C ALA A 300 8.97 19.43 -26.44
N ASN A 301 8.29 20.55 -26.16
CA ASN A 301 7.55 20.77 -24.93
C ASN A 301 6.54 19.61 -24.81
N VAL A 302 6.90 18.55 -24.08
CA VAL A 302 5.97 17.46 -23.81
C VAL A 302 4.87 18.07 -22.96
N ALA A 303 3.66 18.13 -23.52
CA ALA A 303 2.52 18.72 -22.85
C ALA A 303 2.28 17.99 -21.51
N LYS A 304 2.19 18.75 -20.42
CA LYS A 304 2.00 18.21 -19.07
C LYS A 304 0.52 17.97 -18.80
N ASP A 305 0.20 16.86 -18.17
CA ASP A 305 -1.11 16.65 -17.54
C ASP A 305 -1.05 17.22 -16.11
N ILE A 306 -1.72 18.35 -15.88
CA ILE A 306 -1.57 19.16 -14.66
C ILE A 306 -2.73 18.90 -13.70
N PHE A 307 -2.42 18.68 -12.42
CA PHE A 307 -3.39 18.49 -11.35
C PHE A 307 -3.16 19.50 -10.23
N ILE A 308 -4.22 20.22 -9.87
CA ILE A 308 -4.17 21.18 -8.76
C ILE A 308 -4.50 20.44 -7.46
N LEU A 309 -3.63 20.53 -6.45
CA LEU A 309 -3.82 19.90 -5.15
C LEU A 309 -4.21 20.97 -4.13
N ALA A 310 -5.48 21.07 -3.77
CA ALA A 310 -6.00 22.16 -2.94
C ALA A 310 -6.88 21.67 -1.78
N GLY A 311 -7.03 22.53 -0.78
CA GLY A 311 -7.80 22.24 0.43
C GLY A 311 -7.01 22.57 1.70
N GLN A 312 -7.07 21.72 2.71
CA GLN A 312 -6.38 21.94 3.99
C GLN A 312 -5.30 20.90 4.31
N SER A 313 -5.00 20.69 5.59
CA SER A 313 -3.85 19.90 6.07
C SER A 313 -3.81 18.47 5.57
N ASN A 314 -4.95 17.78 5.37
CA ASN A 314 -4.95 16.44 4.80
C ASN A 314 -4.62 16.40 3.30
N MET A 315 -4.91 17.45 2.51
CA MET A 315 -4.35 17.59 1.16
C MET A 315 -2.88 18.02 1.21
N ALA A 316 -2.55 18.96 2.10
CA ALA A 316 -1.18 19.46 2.25
C ALA A 316 -0.19 18.34 2.62
N GLY A 317 -0.67 17.38 3.41
CA GLY A 317 0.07 16.22 3.84
C GLY A 317 0.51 16.34 5.29
N ARG A 318 0.14 15.35 6.10
CA ARG A 318 0.55 15.21 7.50
C ARG A 318 0.95 13.78 7.84
N GLY A 319 0.85 12.83 6.92
CA GLY A 319 1.24 11.45 7.17
C GLY A 319 2.68 11.36 7.66
N GLY A 320 2.88 10.71 8.81
CA GLY A 320 4.20 10.56 9.44
C GLY A 320 4.65 11.77 10.26
N VAL A 321 3.80 12.79 10.45
CA VAL A 321 4.13 13.96 11.27
C VAL A 321 3.67 13.75 12.71
N VAL A 322 4.64 13.52 13.60
CA VAL A 322 4.40 13.32 15.04
C VAL A 322 5.14 14.42 15.82
N HIS A 323 4.44 15.08 16.75
CA HIS A 323 4.96 16.19 17.55
C HIS A 323 5.64 17.29 16.70
N GLY A 324 5.08 17.59 15.53
CA GLY A 324 5.60 18.62 14.63
C GLY A 324 6.87 18.22 13.87
N LYS A 325 7.26 16.94 13.87
CA LYS A 325 8.38 16.41 13.09
C LYS A 325 7.88 15.31 12.16
N TRP A 326 8.23 15.39 10.88
CA TRP A 326 8.01 14.32 9.92
C TRP A 326 9.04 13.21 10.12
N ASP A 327 8.59 11.95 10.06
CA ASP A 327 9.42 10.76 10.22
C ASP A 327 10.35 10.47 9.02
N GLY A 328 10.08 11.10 7.87
CA GLY A 328 10.83 10.92 6.63
C GLY A 328 10.51 9.61 5.90
N ASN A 329 9.48 8.88 6.33
CA ASN A 329 9.09 7.62 5.70
C ASN A 329 8.29 7.90 4.42
N VAL A 330 8.87 7.51 3.28
CA VAL A 330 8.26 7.65 1.95
C VAL A 330 7.91 6.26 1.40
N PRO A 331 6.60 5.90 1.31
CA PRO A 331 6.17 4.65 0.69
C PRO A 331 6.59 4.54 -0.79
N PRO A 332 6.73 3.32 -1.35
CA PRO A 332 7.05 3.11 -2.76
C PRO A 332 6.14 3.88 -3.72
N GLU A 333 4.84 3.92 -3.41
CA GLU A 333 3.78 4.65 -4.12
C GLU A 333 4.05 6.15 -4.22
N CYS A 334 4.83 6.69 -3.29
CA CYS A 334 5.14 8.11 -3.20
C CYS A 334 6.55 8.46 -3.68
N ARG A 335 7.28 7.51 -4.27
CA ARG A 335 8.67 7.74 -4.70
C ARG A 335 8.74 8.76 -5.87
N PRO A 336 9.78 9.61 -5.90
CA PRO A 336 10.03 10.52 -7.01
C PRO A 336 10.14 9.79 -8.35
N ASN A 337 9.74 10.48 -9.42
CA ASN A 337 9.87 10.00 -10.79
C ASN A 337 10.20 11.19 -11.70
N PRO A 338 11.17 11.08 -12.64
CA PRO A 338 11.53 12.19 -13.54
C PRO A 338 10.38 12.74 -14.40
N SER A 339 9.32 11.95 -14.61
CA SER A 339 8.11 12.35 -15.33
C SER A 339 6.98 12.83 -14.40
N THR A 340 7.24 13.02 -13.11
CA THR A 340 6.35 13.68 -12.16
C THR A 340 7.01 14.96 -11.66
N LEU A 341 6.40 16.10 -11.98
CA LEU A 341 6.90 17.41 -11.60
C LEU A 341 6.00 18.07 -10.56
N ARG A 342 6.58 18.97 -9.76
CA ARG A 342 5.89 19.80 -8.77
C ARG A 342 6.18 21.26 -9.08
N LEU A 343 5.17 22.12 -9.03
CA LEU A 343 5.36 23.57 -9.14
C LEU A 343 5.74 24.13 -7.77
N SER A 344 6.97 24.62 -7.62
CA SER A 344 7.48 25.17 -6.36
C SER A 344 6.80 26.49 -5.96
N ALA A 345 7.06 26.98 -4.75
CA ALA A 345 6.65 28.31 -4.30
C ALA A 345 7.27 29.43 -5.15
N LYS A 346 8.43 29.18 -5.76
CA LYS A 346 9.13 30.09 -6.68
C LYS A 346 8.60 30.01 -8.11
N LEU A 347 7.51 29.25 -8.34
CA LEU A 347 6.90 29.04 -9.65
C LEU A 347 7.84 28.35 -10.65
N THR A 348 8.69 27.46 -10.15
CA THR A 348 9.58 26.63 -10.97
C THR A 348 9.11 25.19 -10.93
N TRP A 349 9.08 24.51 -12.08
CA TRP A 349 8.89 23.07 -12.12
C TRP A 349 10.15 22.36 -11.65
N GLU A 350 10.00 21.43 -10.71
CA GLU A 350 11.06 20.57 -10.19
C GLU A 350 10.55 19.13 -10.10
N GLU A 351 11.42 18.14 -9.93
CA GLU A 351 10.99 16.77 -9.67
C GLU A 351 10.14 16.72 -8.40
N ALA A 352 8.98 16.08 -8.47
CA ALA A 352 8.08 15.99 -7.34
C ALA A 352 8.62 15.04 -6.28
N GLN A 353 8.77 15.55 -5.05
CA GLN A 353 9.17 14.80 -3.87
C GLN A 353 8.30 15.22 -2.68
N GLU A 354 7.92 14.26 -1.83
CA GLU A 354 7.22 14.58 -0.59
C GLU A 354 8.17 15.23 0.43
N PRO A 355 7.68 16.17 1.27
CA PRO A 355 6.31 16.66 1.36
C PRO A 355 5.99 17.70 0.27
N LEU A 356 4.96 17.46 -0.56
CA LEU A 356 4.66 18.31 -1.72
C LEU A 356 4.32 19.78 -1.37
N HIS A 357 3.86 20.04 -0.15
CA HIS A 357 3.47 21.37 0.31
C HIS A 357 4.49 22.05 1.23
N ALA A 358 5.72 21.51 1.36
CA ALA A 358 6.71 22.02 2.32
C ALA A 358 7.03 23.52 2.18
N ASP A 359 7.07 24.06 0.96
CA ASP A 359 7.28 25.48 0.67
C ASP A 359 5.98 26.25 0.40
N ILE A 360 4.82 25.59 0.49
CA ILE A 360 3.49 26.17 0.21
C ILE A 360 2.71 26.41 1.51
N ASP A 361 2.55 25.39 2.34
CA ASP A 361 1.85 25.46 3.64
C ASP A 361 2.83 25.93 4.73
N VAL A 362 3.45 27.09 4.48
CA VAL A 362 4.55 27.64 5.29
C VAL A 362 4.12 27.85 6.75
N GLY A 363 5.00 27.48 7.68
CA GLY A 363 4.73 27.53 9.12
C GLY A 363 4.06 26.29 9.68
N LYS A 364 3.86 25.24 8.87
CA LYS A 364 3.40 23.92 9.29
C LYS A 364 4.39 22.85 8.83
N THR A 365 4.69 21.89 9.71
CA THR A 365 5.42 20.69 9.29
C THR A 365 4.53 19.84 8.39
N CYS A 366 4.96 19.62 7.16
CA CYS A 366 4.29 18.77 6.19
C CYS A 366 4.88 17.36 6.21
N GLY A 367 4.05 16.37 5.89
CA GLY A 367 4.45 14.98 5.66
C GLY A 367 3.76 14.46 4.39
N ILE A 368 3.51 13.16 4.33
CA ILE A 368 2.87 12.54 3.16
C ILE A 368 1.44 13.09 2.98
N GLY A 369 1.13 13.53 1.75
CA GLY A 369 -0.22 13.81 1.25
C GLY A 369 -0.62 12.77 0.18
N PRO A 370 -1.79 12.93 -0.47
CA PRO A 370 -2.26 11.94 -1.45
C PRO A 370 -1.66 12.13 -2.85
N GLY A 371 -0.90 13.21 -3.08
CA GLY A 371 -0.51 13.67 -4.42
C GLY A 371 0.39 12.70 -5.17
N MET A 372 1.46 12.20 -4.55
CA MET A 372 2.37 11.26 -5.24
C MET A 372 1.71 9.90 -5.50
N ALA A 373 0.99 9.35 -4.52
CA ALA A 373 0.25 8.10 -4.68
C ALA A 373 -0.86 8.18 -5.72
N PHE A 374 -1.51 9.34 -5.88
CA PHE A 374 -2.44 9.60 -6.98
C PHE A 374 -1.77 9.44 -8.35
N VAL A 375 -0.55 9.97 -8.53
CA VAL A 375 0.17 9.83 -9.80
C VAL A 375 0.58 8.37 -10.05
N ASP A 376 1.01 7.64 -9.01
CA ASP A 376 1.28 6.19 -9.11
C ASP A 376 0.01 5.42 -9.50
N GLY A 377 -1.13 5.74 -8.88
CA GLY A 377 -2.44 5.17 -9.20
C GLY A 377 -2.87 5.41 -10.65
N LEU A 378 -2.69 6.62 -11.18
CA LEU A 378 -3.00 6.92 -12.59
C LEU A 378 -2.19 6.03 -13.55
N ARG A 379 -0.91 5.82 -13.24
CA ARG A 379 -0.01 4.95 -14.04
C ARG A 379 -0.39 3.49 -13.91
N ALA A 380 -0.73 3.04 -12.70
CA ALA A 380 -1.19 1.67 -12.45
C ALA A 380 -2.48 1.34 -13.20
N ASN A 381 -3.40 2.30 -13.34
CA ASN A 381 -4.66 2.16 -14.09
C ASN A 381 -4.47 2.23 -15.62
N GLY A 382 -3.24 2.20 -16.13
CA GLY A 382 -2.94 2.19 -17.55
C GLY A 382 -3.17 3.54 -18.25
N SER A 383 -3.24 4.64 -17.49
CA SER A 383 -3.32 5.98 -18.07
C SER A 383 -2.08 6.26 -18.91
N ARG A 384 -2.27 6.74 -20.15
CA ARG A 384 -1.17 7.17 -21.04
C ARG A 384 -0.67 8.57 -20.71
N THR A 385 -0.80 8.99 -19.45
CA THR A 385 -0.31 10.30 -18.99
C THR A 385 1.19 10.36 -19.19
N GLY A 386 1.64 11.41 -19.88
CA GLY A 386 3.05 11.66 -20.15
C GLY A 386 3.73 12.24 -18.91
N VAL A 387 4.21 13.47 -19.03
CA VAL A 387 4.70 14.23 -17.87
C VAL A 387 3.51 14.70 -17.03
N VAL A 388 3.47 14.34 -15.75
CA VAL A 388 2.44 14.78 -14.81
C VAL A 388 2.95 15.97 -14.00
N GLY A 389 2.18 17.05 -13.92
CA GLY A 389 2.51 18.25 -13.13
C GLY A 389 1.58 18.41 -11.93
N LEU A 390 2.13 18.44 -10.72
CA LEU A 390 1.41 18.68 -9.48
C LEU A 390 1.54 20.15 -9.07
N VAL A 391 0.42 20.82 -8.82
CA VAL A 391 0.38 22.21 -8.36
C VAL A 391 -0.15 22.25 -6.92
N PRO A 392 0.74 22.16 -5.91
CA PRO A 392 0.35 22.21 -4.51
C PRO A 392 -0.16 23.61 -4.13
N CYS A 393 -1.35 23.67 -3.53
CA CYS A 393 -2.02 24.91 -3.16
C CYS A 393 -2.66 24.84 -1.76
N ALA A 394 -2.75 23.67 -1.13
CA ALA A 394 -3.45 23.50 0.15
C ALA A 394 -2.84 24.31 1.31
N ALA A 395 -3.69 24.71 2.26
CA ALA A 395 -3.31 25.51 3.43
C ALA A 395 -3.99 24.99 4.71
N GLY A 396 -3.19 24.58 5.69
CA GLY A 396 -3.67 23.90 6.90
C GLY A 396 -4.56 24.77 7.82
N GLY A 397 -5.61 24.16 8.39
CA GLY A 397 -6.52 24.82 9.35
C GLY A 397 -7.40 25.91 8.74
N THR A 398 -7.75 25.79 7.46
CA THR A 398 -8.52 26.80 6.75
C THR A 398 -9.95 26.32 6.52
N LYS A 399 -10.92 27.14 6.96
CA LYS A 399 -12.34 27.00 6.62
C LYS A 399 -12.60 27.36 5.17
N ILE A 400 -13.65 26.81 4.56
CA ILE A 400 -13.95 27.02 3.13
C ILE A 400 -14.19 28.51 2.79
N ARG A 401 -14.70 29.30 3.73
CA ARG A 401 -14.84 30.76 3.55
C ARG A 401 -13.51 31.50 3.29
N LYS A 402 -12.37 30.94 3.72
CA LYS A 402 -11.02 31.47 3.40
C LYS A 402 -10.61 31.21 1.95
N TRP A 403 -11.40 30.44 1.23
CA TRP A 403 -11.27 30.11 -0.19
C TRP A 403 -12.32 30.80 -1.07
N ALA A 404 -13.15 31.69 -0.52
CA ALA A 404 -14.10 32.47 -1.33
C ALA A 404 -13.36 33.32 -2.40
N ARG A 405 -14.00 33.54 -3.55
CA ARG A 405 -13.43 34.35 -4.64
C ARG A 405 -12.97 35.72 -4.12
N GLY A 406 -11.75 36.13 -4.47
CA GLY A 406 -11.15 37.37 -3.98
C GLY A 406 -10.51 37.29 -2.57
N THR A 407 -10.47 36.13 -1.94
CA THR A 407 -9.61 35.90 -0.76
C THR A 407 -8.17 35.62 -1.17
N ARG A 408 -7.24 35.67 -0.20
CA ARG A 408 -5.81 35.41 -0.45
C ARG A 408 -5.56 34.00 -1.01
N LEU A 409 -6.12 32.97 -0.38
CA LEU A 409 -5.87 31.56 -0.76
C LEU A 409 -6.45 31.26 -2.14
N TYR A 410 -7.66 31.76 -2.42
CA TYR A 410 -8.27 31.65 -3.74
C TYR A 410 -7.41 32.28 -4.83
N ARG A 411 -6.96 33.54 -4.63
CA ARG A 411 -6.10 34.22 -5.61
C ARG A 411 -4.76 33.49 -5.81
N GLN A 412 -4.18 32.94 -4.75
CA GLN A 412 -2.95 32.16 -4.84
C GLN A 412 -3.16 30.88 -5.65
N LEU A 413 -4.26 30.16 -5.44
CA LEU A 413 -4.61 28.98 -6.22
C LEU A 413 -4.77 29.33 -7.71
N VAL A 414 -5.60 30.33 -8.03
CA VAL A 414 -5.82 30.75 -9.43
C VAL A 414 -4.52 31.21 -10.09
N SER A 415 -3.70 31.99 -9.38
CA SER A 415 -2.39 32.42 -9.87
C SER A 415 -1.48 31.23 -10.16
N ARG A 416 -1.31 30.30 -9.22
CA ARG A 416 -0.43 29.13 -9.40
C ARG A 416 -0.92 28.22 -10.53
N ALA A 417 -2.23 28.05 -10.66
CA ALA A 417 -2.83 27.32 -11.78
C ALA A 417 -2.54 28.01 -13.12
N GLY A 418 -2.69 29.34 -13.20
CA GLY A 418 -2.33 30.11 -14.41
C GLY A 418 -0.83 30.04 -14.75
N GLU A 419 0.05 30.10 -13.75
CA GLU A 419 1.51 29.93 -13.96
C GLU A 419 1.84 28.52 -14.46
N SER A 420 1.15 27.49 -13.96
CA SER A 420 1.45 26.09 -14.30
C SER A 420 1.30 25.77 -15.79
N VAL A 421 0.45 26.48 -16.51
CA VAL A 421 0.16 26.23 -17.94
C VAL A 421 1.01 27.08 -18.90
N LYS A 422 1.82 28.04 -18.41
CA LYS A 422 2.59 28.96 -19.27
C LYS A 422 3.58 28.26 -20.19
N ASP A 423 4.22 27.20 -19.69
CA ASP A 423 5.19 26.40 -20.45
C ASP A 423 4.54 25.21 -21.17
N GLY A 424 3.23 25.30 -21.44
CA GLY A 424 2.43 24.23 -22.01
C GLY A 424 1.99 23.17 -21.00
N GLY A 425 0.92 22.47 -21.37
CA GLY A 425 0.19 21.52 -20.53
C GLY A 425 -1.28 21.90 -20.40
N ALA A 426 -2.06 21.02 -19.79
CA ALA A 426 -3.49 21.22 -19.57
C ALA A 426 -3.86 20.82 -18.14
N ILE A 427 -4.66 21.65 -17.48
CA ILE A 427 -5.21 21.32 -16.16
C ILE A 427 -6.27 20.23 -16.37
N ARG A 428 -6.01 19.04 -15.85
CA ARG A 428 -6.87 17.87 -15.99
C ARG A 428 -7.90 17.74 -14.89
N ALA A 429 -7.55 18.12 -13.66
CA ALA A 429 -8.49 18.17 -12.55
C ALA A 429 -7.99 19.05 -11.39
N ILE A 430 -8.92 19.43 -10.53
CA ILE A 430 -8.64 19.91 -9.17
C ILE A 430 -8.95 18.77 -8.21
N LEU A 431 -7.96 18.36 -7.42
CA LEU A 431 -8.13 17.48 -6.27
C LEU A 431 -8.36 18.36 -5.04
N TRP A 432 -9.49 18.17 -4.37
CA TRP A 432 -9.94 19.00 -3.25
C TRP A 432 -10.19 18.18 -1.98
N TYR A 433 -9.39 18.38 -0.95
CA TYR A 433 -9.65 17.78 0.37
C TYR A 433 -9.63 18.84 1.47
N GLN A 434 -10.84 19.24 1.88
CA GLN A 434 -11.06 20.26 2.89
C GLN A 434 -12.42 20.10 3.55
N GLY A 435 -12.55 20.60 4.79
CA GLY A 435 -13.83 20.79 5.47
C GLY A 435 -13.74 20.55 6.96
N GLU A 436 -12.63 19.99 7.45
CA GLU A 436 -12.46 19.63 8.86
C GLU A 436 -12.63 20.84 9.78
N SER A 437 -12.15 22.03 9.39
CA SER A 437 -12.33 23.25 10.17
C SER A 437 -13.77 23.79 10.13
N ASP A 438 -14.56 23.49 9.09
CA ASP A 438 -15.96 23.90 8.98
C ASP A 438 -16.90 23.05 9.87
N THR A 439 -16.39 21.95 10.46
CA THR A 439 -17.15 21.10 11.39
C THR A 439 -17.31 21.68 12.80
N VAL A 440 -16.69 22.83 13.09
CA VAL A 440 -16.65 23.44 14.43
C VAL A 440 -17.99 24.09 14.82
N THR A 441 -18.58 24.86 13.92
CA THR A 441 -19.86 25.55 14.18
C THR A 441 -20.93 25.01 13.25
N LYS A 442 -22.19 25.06 13.70
CA LYS A 442 -23.30 24.56 12.91
C LYS A 442 -23.51 25.42 11.67
N GLU A 443 -23.31 26.72 11.81
CA GLU A 443 -23.48 27.71 10.75
C GLU A 443 -22.48 27.49 9.61
N ASP A 444 -21.20 27.22 9.91
CA ASP A 444 -20.21 26.93 8.86
C ASP A 444 -20.49 25.57 8.20
N ALA A 445 -20.92 24.56 8.99
CA ALA A 445 -21.26 23.24 8.47
C ALA A 445 -22.50 23.24 7.56
N ASP A 446 -23.56 23.94 7.96
CA ASP A 446 -24.81 24.08 7.18
C ASP A 446 -24.56 24.88 5.89
N ALA A 447 -23.63 25.86 5.91
CA ALA A 447 -23.26 26.66 4.74
C ALA A 447 -22.30 25.94 3.78
N TYR A 448 -21.70 24.81 4.18
CA TYR A 448 -20.59 24.18 3.46
C TYR A 448 -20.91 23.87 1.99
N ARG A 449 -22.07 23.26 1.73
CA ARG A 449 -22.49 22.87 0.37
C ARG A 449 -22.52 24.06 -0.57
N GLY A 450 -23.23 25.13 -0.19
CA GLY A 450 -23.37 26.33 -1.02
C GLY A 450 -22.03 27.01 -1.28
N ASN A 451 -21.15 27.04 -0.26
CA ASN A 451 -19.79 27.56 -0.40
C ASN A 451 -18.95 26.73 -1.36
N MET A 452 -19.05 25.40 -1.32
CA MET A 452 -18.31 24.50 -2.20
C MET A 452 -18.79 24.59 -3.66
N GLU A 453 -20.10 24.61 -3.90
CA GLU A 453 -20.66 24.79 -5.24
C GLU A 453 -20.26 26.16 -5.84
N THR A 454 -20.25 27.20 -5.01
CA THR A 454 -19.77 28.55 -5.37
C THR A 454 -18.28 28.56 -5.67
N LEU A 455 -17.45 27.88 -4.87
CA LEU A 455 -16.01 27.74 -5.09
C LEU A 455 -15.72 27.08 -6.45
N ILE A 456 -16.37 25.95 -6.74
CA ILE A 456 -16.20 25.22 -8.00
C ILE A 456 -16.57 26.11 -9.20
N THR A 457 -17.71 26.80 -9.12
CA THR A 457 -18.19 27.69 -10.19
C THR A 457 -17.22 28.84 -10.45
N ASN A 458 -16.71 29.45 -9.38
CA ASN A 458 -15.74 30.53 -9.46
C ASN A 458 -14.41 30.05 -10.06
N LEU A 459 -13.88 28.90 -9.62
CA LEU A 459 -12.64 28.34 -10.16
C LEU A 459 -12.76 28.02 -11.65
N ARG A 460 -13.85 27.38 -12.07
CA ARG A 460 -14.12 27.12 -13.50
C ARG A 460 -14.16 28.40 -14.33
N THR A 461 -14.76 29.45 -13.79
CA THR A 461 -14.85 30.76 -14.45
C THR A 461 -13.47 31.42 -14.55
N ASP A 462 -12.75 31.54 -13.43
CA ASP A 462 -11.47 32.28 -13.38
C ASP A 462 -10.31 31.50 -14.02
N LEU A 463 -10.42 30.18 -14.16
CA LEU A 463 -9.49 29.34 -14.94
C LEU A 463 -9.93 29.20 -16.41
N ASN A 464 -11.08 29.76 -16.79
CA ASN A 464 -11.67 29.65 -18.13
C ASN A 464 -11.86 28.20 -18.60
N GLU A 465 -12.24 27.31 -17.69
CA GLU A 465 -12.44 25.88 -17.93
C GLU A 465 -13.81 25.45 -17.38
N PRO A 466 -14.91 25.70 -18.10
CA PRO A 466 -16.29 25.48 -17.60
C PRO A 466 -16.60 24.01 -17.29
N SER A 467 -15.84 23.09 -17.86
CA SER A 467 -16.00 21.64 -17.67
C SER A 467 -14.91 21.01 -16.79
N LEU A 468 -14.05 21.82 -16.16
CA LEU A 468 -12.91 21.34 -15.36
C LEU A 468 -13.36 20.30 -14.33
N PRO A 469 -12.80 19.07 -14.38
CA PRO A 469 -13.06 18.06 -13.38
C PRO A 469 -12.64 18.51 -11.98
N VAL A 470 -13.51 18.29 -11.00
CA VAL A 470 -13.20 18.47 -9.58
C VAL A 470 -13.45 17.15 -8.87
N ILE A 471 -12.42 16.62 -8.23
CA ILE A 471 -12.51 15.41 -7.40
C ILE A 471 -12.35 15.87 -5.95
N GLN A 472 -13.45 15.91 -5.22
CA GLN A 472 -13.46 16.28 -3.80
C GLN A 472 -13.45 15.05 -2.89
N VAL A 473 -13.11 15.25 -1.63
CA VAL A 473 -13.04 14.19 -0.63
C VAL A 473 -14.04 14.43 0.50
N ALA A 474 -14.91 13.45 0.76
CA ALA A 474 -15.74 13.42 1.95
C ALA A 474 -14.89 13.07 3.18
N LEU A 475 -14.96 13.90 4.22
CA LEU A 475 -13.97 13.89 5.33
C LEU A 475 -13.89 12.57 6.10
N ALA A 476 -12.68 12.10 6.43
CA ALA A 476 -12.47 11.02 7.40
C ALA A 476 -12.73 11.45 8.85
N SER A 477 -12.52 12.75 9.16
CA SER A 477 -12.42 13.33 10.50
C SER A 477 -12.85 14.80 10.50
N GLY A 478 -12.85 15.48 11.66
CA GLY A 478 -13.09 16.92 11.73
C GLY A 478 -12.60 17.56 13.04
N GLU A 479 -12.43 18.88 13.04
CA GLU A 479 -12.01 19.65 14.21
C GLU A 479 -13.15 19.87 15.23
N GLY A 480 -14.40 19.63 14.84
CA GLY A 480 -15.58 19.83 15.67
C GLY A 480 -16.66 18.78 15.48
N LYS A 481 -17.82 19.00 16.10
CA LYS A 481 -18.88 17.99 16.24
C LYS A 481 -19.80 17.83 15.04
N PHE A 482 -19.72 18.70 14.03
CA PHE A 482 -20.65 18.72 12.89
C PHE A 482 -20.12 17.99 11.65
N ILE A 483 -19.26 16.97 11.85
CA ILE A 483 -18.63 16.17 10.79
C ILE A 483 -19.67 15.60 9.81
N GLU A 484 -20.73 14.98 10.33
CA GLU A 484 -21.74 14.33 9.48
C GLU A 484 -22.56 15.32 8.64
N ILE A 485 -22.69 16.58 9.07
CA ILE A 485 -23.36 17.63 8.27
C ILE A 485 -22.48 18.02 7.08
N VAL A 486 -21.17 18.24 7.32
CA VAL A 486 -20.22 18.57 6.25
C VAL A 486 -20.06 17.39 5.28
N ARG A 487 -19.94 16.16 5.79
CA ARG A 487 -19.87 14.95 4.96
C ARG A 487 -21.11 14.76 4.10
N ARG A 488 -22.31 14.89 4.67
CA ARG A 488 -23.56 14.82 3.90
C ARG A 488 -23.60 15.88 2.81
N SER A 489 -23.12 17.09 3.11
CA SER A 489 -23.00 18.17 2.14
C SER A 489 -22.05 17.80 0.99
N GLN A 490 -20.85 17.27 1.29
CA GLN A 490 -19.87 16.84 0.29
C GLN A 490 -20.40 15.74 -0.62
N LEU A 491 -21.06 14.72 -0.04
CA LEU A 491 -21.64 13.60 -0.79
C LEU A 491 -22.87 13.99 -1.61
N ALA A 492 -23.60 15.03 -1.21
CA ALA A 492 -24.82 15.49 -1.88
C ALA A 492 -24.58 16.50 -3.02
N ILE A 493 -23.34 16.97 -3.22
CA ILE A 493 -23.01 17.86 -4.34
C ILE A 493 -23.21 17.11 -5.65
N ASN A 494 -24.09 17.66 -6.48
CA ASN A 494 -24.47 17.09 -7.77
C ASN A 494 -24.25 18.13 -8.87
N LEU A 495 -22.99 18.40 -9.18
CA LEU A 495 -22.57 19.29 -10.27
C LEU A 495 -21.93 18.48 -11.41
N PRO A 496 -22.07 18.90 -12.68
CA PRO A 496 -21.38 18.26 -13.80
C PRO A 496 -19.87 18.20 -13.57
N ASN A 497 -19.23 17.09 -13.95
CA ASN A 497 -17.78 16.85 -13.80
C ASN A 497 -17.25 17.05 -12.36
N VAL A 498 -18.09 16.79 -11.35
CA VAL A 498 -17.68 16.73 -9.95
C VAL A 498 -17.86 15.31 -9.43
N LYS A 499 -16.83 14.77 -8.78
CA LYS A 499 -16.87 13.46 -8.12
C LYS A 499 -16.46 13.62 -6.66
N CYS A 500 -17.02 12.78 -5.79
CA CYS A 500 -16.71 12.76 -4.37
C CYS A 500 -16.17 11.38 -3.99
N VAL A 501 -14.93 11.34 -3.50
CA VAL A 501 -14.29 10.15 -2.94
C VAL A 501 -14.51 10.14 -1.43
N ASP A 502 -14.86 8.99 -0.85
CA ASP A 502 -15.08 8.89 0.60
C ASP A 502 -13.81 8.42 1.34
N ALA A 503 -13.32 9.27 2.24
CA ALA A 503 -12.20 8.97 3.13
C ALA A 503 -12.64 8.37 4.48
N LYS A 504 -13.94 8.18 4.72
CA LYS A 504 -14.43 7.53 5.95
C LYS A 504 -13.80 6.16 6.14
N GLY A 505 -13.38 5.88 7.37
CA GLY A 505 -12.73 4.62 7.74
C GLY A 505 -11.23 4.56 7.44
N LEU A 506 -10.66 5.54 6.71
CA LEU A 506 -9.22 5.66 6.62
C LEU A 506 -8.63 5.99 7.99
N ALA A 507 -7.52 5.33 8.31
CA ALA A 507 -6.86 5.48 9.60
C ALA A 507 -6.31 6.89 9.81
N LEU A 508 -6.46 7.36 11.04
CA LEU A 508 -6.00 8.67 11.50
C LEU A 508 -4.73 8.52 12.34
N GLN A 509 -3.95 9.58 12.40
CA GLN A 509 -2.85 9.72 13.33
C GLN A 509 -3.37 9.81 14.78
N THR A 510 -2.43 9.84 15.72
CA THR A 510 -2.73 9.91 17.16
C THR A 510 -3.50 11.18 17.57
N ASP A 511 -3.56 12.19 16.72
CA ASP A 511 -4.37 13.40 16.91
C ASP A 511 -5.85 13.21 16.57
N ASN A 512 -6.24 12.04 16.03
CA ASN A 512 -7.59 11.71 15.55
C ASN A 512 -8.13 12.73 14.52
N LEU A 513 -7.25 13.42 13.80
CA LEU A 513 -7.62 14.45 12.84
C LEU A 513 -6.97 14.21 11.48
N HIS A 514 -5.68 13.91 11.43
CA HIS A 514 -4.98 13.79 10.16
C HIS A 514 -4.87 12.33 9.71
N LEU A 515 -4.94 12.08 8.41
CA LEU A 515 -4.67 10.75 7.85
C LEU A 515 -3.22 10.31 8.12
N THR A 516 -3.03 9.01 8.38
CA THR A 516 -1.69 8.39 8.42
C THR A 516 -1.04 8.36 7.03
N THR A 517 0.27 8.10 6.96
CA THR A 517 1.02 7.98 5.69
C THR A 517 0.35 7.02 4.71
N MET A 518 -0.02 5.83 5.14
CA MET A 518 -0.58 4.83 4.25
C MET A 518 -2.10 5.04 4.00
N SER A 519 -2.81 5.75 4.89
CA SER A 519 -4.14 6.28 4.56
C SER A 519 -4.09 7.32 3.45
N GLN A 520 -3.03 8.14 3.40
CA GLN A 520 -2.80 9.08 2.30
C GLN A 520 -2.47 8.35 1.00
N VAL A 521 -1.69 7.26 1.07
CA VAL A 521 -1.49 6.37 -0.08
C VAL A 521 -2.81 5.82 -0.59
N HIS A 522 -3.62 5.23 0.29
CA HIS A 522 -4.94 4.69 -0.08
C HIS A 522 -5.84 5.79 -0.67
N LEU A 523 -5.88 6.98 -0.08
CA LEU A 523 -6.65 8.10 -0.63
C LEU A 523 -6.15 8.51 -2.02
N GLY A 524 -4.83 8.56 -2.24
CA GLY A 524 -4.23 8.84 -3.55
C GLY A 524 -4.73 7.88 -4.63
N PHE A 525 -4.74 6.58 -4.35
CA PHE A 525 -5.28 5.57 -5.26
C PHE A 525 -6.78 5.70 -5.48
N LYS A 526 -7.57 6.08 -4.47
CA LYS A 526 -9.01 6.34 -4.65
C LYS A 526 -9.30 7.58 -5.52
N LEU A 527 -8.39 8.55 -5.54
CA LEU A 527 -8.52 9.76 -6.35
C LEU A 527 -8.18 9.53 -7.82
N ALA A 528 -7.31 8.56 -8.10
CA ALA A 528 -6.83 8.18 -9.44
C ALA A 528 -7.85 7.31 -10.18
#